data_AF-A0A7X8K6U2-F1
#
_entry.id   AF-A0A7X8K6U2-F1
#
_cell.length_a   1.000
_cell.length_b   1.000
_cell.length_c   1.000
_cell.angle_alpha   90.00
_cell.angle_beta   90.00
_cell.angle_gamma   90.00
#
_symmetry.space_group_name_H-M   'P 1'
#
loop_
_entity.id
_entity.type
_entity.pdbx_description
1 polymer ?
#
loop_
_entity_poly.entity_id
_entity_poly.type
_entity_poly.pdbx_seq_one_letter_code
_entity_poly.pdbx_strand_id
1 'polypeptide(L)'
;MNIEEIYLRHVDTIYRLCHIYLKNPEDAKDATQSTFEKLLVRKEPFESVEHEKAWLIVCASNLCKNMLKHWYRSKRTDVEEMAALPAKETPNDETLALLYELDDELRRLVYLVYYEGYRINEIARMDGINESTLRSRLARAREQLKLIMEEEQ
;
A
#
# COMPACT_ATOMS: atom_id res chain seq x y z
N MET A 1 -4.74 -24.42 -8.67
CA MET A 1 -4.24 -23.05 -8.46
C MET A 1 -2.77 -23.05 -8.90
N ASN A 2 -2.44 -22.40 -10.02
CA ASN A 2 -1.04 -22.28 -10.46
C ASN A 2 -0.41 -21.07 -9.79
N ILE A 3 0.39 -21.29 -8.74
CA ILE A 3 0.95 -20.21 -7.91
C ILE A 3 1.97 -19.38 -8.70
N GLU A 4 2.72 -20.02 -9.60
CA GLU A 4 3.72 -19.32 -10.43
C GLU A 4 3.04 -18.26 -11.32
N GLU A 5 1.92 -18.59 -11.96
CA GLU A 5 1.14 -17.64 -12.76
C GLU A 5 0.60 -16.48 -11.92
N ILE A 6 0.11 -16.76 -10.71
CA ILE A 6 -0.39 -15.74 -9.77
C ILE A 6 0.74 -14.80 -9.36
N TYR A 7 1.92 -15.38 -9.05
CA TYR A 7 3.10 -14.62 -8.68
C TYR A 7 3.53 -13.67 -9.80
N LEU A 8 3.76 -14.20 -11.00
CA LEU A 8 4.22 -13.39 -12.15
C LEU A 8 3.21 -12.30 -12.52
N ARG A 9 1.91 -12.55 -12.35
CA ARG A 9 0.85 -11.58 -12.64
C ARG A 9 0.80 -10.42 -11.63
N HIS A 10 1.13 -10.67 -10.37
CA HIS A 10 0.86 -9.72 -9.29
C HIS A 10 2.08 -9.19 -8.54
N VAL A 11 3.26 -9.80 -8.68
CA VAL A 11 4.45 -9.43 -7.89
C VAL A 11 4.78 -7.94 -7.96
N ASP A 12 4.78 -7.34 -9.15
CA ASP A 12 5.10 -5.92 -9.33
C ASP A 12 4.06 -4.99 -8.69
N THR A 13 2.79 -5.41 -8.71
CA THR A 13 1.69 -4.68 -8.08
C THR A 13 1.80 -4.73 -6.57
N ILE A 14 2.09 -5.91 -6.02
CA ILE A 14 2.24 -6.10 -4.58
C ILE A 14 3.50 -5.40 -4.07
N TYR A 15 4.61 -5.47 -4.80
CA TYR A 15 5.82 -4.74 -4.48
C TYR A 15 5.59 -3.23 -4.43
N ARG A 16 4.96 -2.64 -5.46
CA ARG A 16 4.64 -1.21 -5.48
C ARG A 16 3.73 -0.80 -4.32
N LEU A 17 2.71 -1.60 -4.00
CA LEU A 17 1.85 -1.36 -2.85
C LEU A 17 2.65 -1.38 -1.53
N CYS A 18 3.48 -2.40 -1.32
CA CYS A 18 4.32 -2.49 -0.12
C CYS A 18 5.28 -1.30 -0.01
N HIS A 19 5.87 -0.87 -1.14
CA HIS A 19 6.77 0.27 -1.20
C HIS A 19 6.06 1.59 -0.88
N ILE A 20 4.80 1.75 -1.29
CA ILE A 20 3.96 2.90 -0.94
C ILE A 20 3.72 3.00 0.56
N TYR A 21 3.56 1.86 1.24
CA TYR A 21 3.41 1.81 2.68
C TYR A 21 4.71 2.02 3.44
N LEU A 22 5.75 1.28 3.08
CA LEU A 22 6.95 1.12 3.92
C LEU A 22 8.06 2.10 3.56
N LYS A 23 8.09 2.59 2.31
CA LYS A 23 9.10 3.54 1.79
C LYS A 23 10.54 3.07 1.95
N ASN A 24 10.73 1.77 2.23
CA ASN A 24 12.02 1.09 2.31
C ASN A 24 11.98 -0.06 1.30
N PRO A 25 12.93 -0.14 0.35
CA PRO A 25 12.96 -1.20 -0.64
C PRO A 25 13.09 -2.62 -0.04
N GLU A 26 13.89 -2.79 1.01
CA GLU A 26 14.10 -4.08 1.67
C GLU A 26 12.84 -4.52 2.44
N ASP A 27 12.27 -3.63 3.25
CA ASP A 27 11.01 -3.95 3.94
C ASP A 27 9.87 -4.23 2.94
N ALA A 28 9.86 -3.53 1.80
CA ALA A 28 8.88 -3.77 0.73
C ALA A 28 9.06 -5.13 0.05
N LYS A 29 10.32 -5.57 -0.20
CA LYS A 29 10.63 -6.91 -0.69
C LYS A 29 10.17 -7.97 0.32
N ASP A 30 10.50 -7.79 1.59
CA ASP A 30 10.13 -8.71 2.68
C ASP A 30 8.61 -8.84 2.84
N ALA A 31 7.89 -7.72 2.81
CA ALA A 31 6.43 -7.72 2.88
C ALA A 31 5.80 -8.39 1.65
N THR A 32 6.40 -8.21 0.47
CA THR A 32 5.96 -8.86 -0.77
C THR A 32 6.17 -10.36 -0.69
N GLN A 33 7.37 -10.81 -0.30
CA GLN A 33 7.68 -12.21 -0.08
C GLN A 33 6.71 -12.83 0.93
N SER A 34 6.54 -12.20 2.09
CA SER A 34 5.62 -12.66 3.14
C SER A 34 4.16 -12.78 2.65
N THR A 35 3.76 -11.94 1.70
CA THR A 35 2.43 -12.02 1.06
C THR A 35 2.30 -13.29 0.22
N PHE A 36 3.31 -13.61 -0.60
CA PHE A 36 3.30 -14.81 -1.42
C PHE A 36 3.56 -16.09 -0.62
N GLU A 37 4.29 -16.04 0.50
CA GLU A 37 4.38 -17.15 1.44
C GLU A 37 3.02 -17.52 2.02
N LYS A 38 2.21 -16.52 2.36
CA LYS A 38 0.81 -16.74 2.78
C LYS A 38 -0.04 -17.31 1.66
N LEU A 39 0.22 -16.95 0.41
CA LEU A 39 -0.45 -17.54 -0.75
C LEU A 39 -0.09 -19.03 -0.88
N LEU A 40 1.18 -19.40 -0.67
CA LEU A 40 1.67 -20.78 -0.79
C LEU A 40 0.95 -21.74 0.16
N VAL A 41 0.62 -21.29 1.37
CA VAL A 41 -0.06 -22.12 2.39
C VAL A 41 -1.59 -22.06 2.30
N ARG A 42 -2.15 -21.22 1.41
CA ARG A 42 -3.59 -21.09 1.22
C ARG A 42 -4.14 -22.31 0.48
N LYS A 43 -5.22 -22.90 1.03
CA LYS A 43 -5.84 -24.12 0.49
C LYS A 43 -7.05 -23.86 -0.41
N GLU A 44 -7.74 -22.77 -0.17
CA GLU A 44 -8.93 -22.41 -0.94
C GLU A 44 -8.53 -21.87 -2.32
N PRO A 45 -9.23 -22.23 -3.40
CA PRO A 45 -9.01 -21.60 -4.70
C PRO A 45 -9.52 -20.15 -4.70
N PHE A 46 -9.08 -19.36 -5.68
CA PHE A 46 -9.74 -18.09 -5.99
C PHE A 46 -10.88 -18.33 -6.98
N GLU A 47 -11.92 -17.51 -6.87
CA GLU A 47 -13.09 -17.57 -7.75
C GLU A 47 -12.86 -16.83 -9.07
N SER A 48 -11.97 -15.82 -9.06
CA SER A 48 -11.58 -15.04 -10.24
C SER A 48 -10.23 -14.35 -10.02
N VAL A 49 -9.70 -13.75 -11.09
CA VAL A 49 -8.46 -12.93 -11.03
C VAL A 49 -8.66 -11.69 -10.14
N GLU A 50 -9.87 -11.13 -10.11
CA GLU A 50 -10.21 -10.01 -9.24
C GLU A 50 -10.22 -10.42 -7.75
N HIS A 51 -10.72 -11.62 -7.44
CA HIS A 51 -10.66 -12.17 -6.08
C HIS A 51 -9.20 -12.41 -5.65
N GLU A 52 -8.38 -12.97 -6.53
CA GLU A 52 -6.94 -13.14 -6.33
C GLU A 52 -6.24 -11.81 -6.01
N LYS A 53 -6.43 -10.80 -6.86
CA LYS A 53 -5.86 -9.46 -6.69
C LYS A 53 -6.31 -8.83 -5.37
N ALA A 54 -7.61 -8.87 -5.08
CA ALA A 54 -8.18 -8.29 -3.86
C ALA A 54 -7.58 -8.94 -2.60
N TRP A 55 -7.46 -10.27 -2.59
CA TRP A 55 -6.88 -10.99 -1.45
C TRP A 55 -5.40 -10.62 -1.24
N LEU A 56 -4.61 -10.56 -2.31
CA LEU A 56 -3.19 -10.20 -2.23
C LEU A 56 -3.00 -8.78 -1.70
N ILE A 57 -3.81 -7.81 -2.17
CA ILE A 57 -3.75 -6.42 -1.70
C ILE A 57 -4.14 -6.30 -0.23
N VAL A 58 -5.19 -7.01 0.21
CA VAL A 58 -5.57 -7.03 1.64
C VAL A 58 -4.44 -7.62 2.48
N CYS A 59 -3.89 -8.76 2.04
CA CYS A 59 -2.82 -9.44 2.75
C CYS A 59 -1.58 -8.56 2.90
N ALA A 60 -1.10 -7.99 1.80
CA ALA A 60 0.05 -7.07 1.77
C ALA A 60 -0.20 -5.81 2.59
N SER A 61 -1.37 -5.18 2.44
CA SER A 61 -1.76 -4.01 3.23
C SER A 61 -1.70 -4.28 4.74
N ASN A 62 -2.20 -5.44 5.18
CA ASN A 62 -2.21 -5.80 6.59
C ASN A 62 -0.79 -6.10 7.12
N LEU A 63 0.05 -6.75 6.32
CA LEU A 63 1.46 -6.97 6.65
C LEU A 63 2.19 -5.64 6.85
N CYS A 64 2.06 -4.71 5.91
CA CYS A 64 2.70 -3.41 5.98
C CYS A 64 2.22 -2.60 7.19
N LYS A 65 0.89 -2.54 7.44
CA LYS A 65 0.32 -1.89 8.62
C LYS A 65 0.87 -2.47 9.92
N ASN A 66 1.06 -3.80 9.99
CA ASN A 66 1.61 -4.46 11.17
C ASN A 66 3.10 -4.13 11.38
N MET A 67 3.90 -4.12 10.32
CA MET A 67 5.32 -3.72 10.37
C MET A 67 5.48 -2.29 10.86
N LEU A 68 4.72 -1.34 10.30
CA LEU A 68 4.71 0.05 10.74
C LEU A 68 4.31 0.17 12.22
N LYS A 69 3.26 -0.54 12.64
CA LYS A 69 2.82 -0.55 14.04
C LYS A 69 3.90 -1.08 14.99
N HIS A 70 4.63 -2.12 14.59
CA HIS A 70 5.75 -2.65 15.36
C HIS A 70 6.89 -1.64 15.45
N TRP A 71 7.26 -1.01 14.33
CA TRP A 71 8.28 0.04 14.28
C TRP A 71 7.95 1.22 15.20
N TYR A 72 6.72 1.76 15.11
CA TYR A 72 6.27 2.85 15.99
C TYR A 72 6.25 2.46 17.47
N ARG A 73 5.97 1.19 17.80
CA ARG A 73 6.02 0.70 19.18
C ARG A 73 7.45 0.56 19.69
N SER A 74 8.35 0.00 18.87
CA SER A 74 9.77 -0.17 19.20
C SER A 74 10.46 1.19 19.40
N LYS A 75 10.15 2.18 18.56
CA LYS A 75 10.70 3.54 18.66
C LYS A 75 10.16 4.37 19.83
N ARG A 76 9.08 3.96 20.48
CA ARG A 76 8.62 4.62 21.73
C ARG A 76 9.46 4.22 22.96
N THR A 77 10.30 3.20 22.83
CA THR A 77 11.18 2.70 23.89
C THR A 77 12.59 3.31 23.83
N ASP A 78 13.04 3.77 22.66
CA ASP A 78 14.33 4.44 22.46
C ASP A 78 14.10 5.89 21.99
N VAL A 79 14.25 6.85 22.92
CA VAL A 79 14.02 8.29 22.69
C VAL A 79 15.13 8.92 21.81
N GLU A 80 16.21 8.20 21.51
CA GLU A 80 17.41 8.75 20.86
C GLU A 80 17.51 8.56 19.33
N GLU A 81 16.65 7.77 18.69
CA GLU A 81 16.68 7.53 17.23
C GLU A 81 15.47 8.12 16.48
N MET A 82 15.30 9.44 16.59
CA MET A 82 14.30 10.17 15.80
C MET A 82 14.66 10.34 14.31
N ALA A 83 15.81 9.85 13.82
CA ALA A 83 16.38 10.30 12.54
C ALA A 83 16.70 9.23 11.49
N ALA A 84 16.08 8.06 11.53
CA ALA A 84 16.11 7.13 10.40
C ALA A 84 14.67 6.82 9.96
N LEU A 85 14.10 7.72 9.16
CA LEU A 85 13.15 7.29 8.14
C LEU A 85 13.96 6.45 7.13
N PRO A 86 13.42 5.33 6.64
CA PRO A 86 14.07 4.65 5.52
C PRO A 86 14.30 5.67 4.40
N ALA A 87 15.47 5.61 3.76
CA ALA A 87 15.82 6.51 2.68
C ALA A 87 14.67 6.50 1.66
N LYS A 88 14.04 7.66 1.46
CA LYS A 88 12.97 7.86 0.48
C LYS A 88 13.57 7.56 -0.90
N GLU A 89 13.49 6.32 -1.36
CA GLU A 89 13.61 6.07 -2.79
C GLU A 89 12.29 6.51 -3.42
N THR A 90 12.34 7.62 -4.16
CA THR A 90 11.22 8.03 -5.00
C THR A 90 11.13 7.06 -6.18
N PRO A 91 9.94 6.54 -6.51
CA PRO A 91 9.76 5.76 -7.73
C PRO A 91 10.24 6.56 -8.95
N ASN A 92 10.80 5.89 -9.97
CA ASN A 92 11.15 6.51 -11.26
C ASN A 92 9.94 7.05 -12.04
N ASP A 93 8.72 6.77 -11.58
CA ASP A 93 7.47 7.30 -12.13
C ASP A 93 7.17 8.64 -11.44
N GLU A 94 7.30 9.73 -12.19
CA GLU A 94 7.06 11.12 -11.74
C GLU A 94 5.66 11.28 -11.12
N THR A 95 4.65 10.56 -11.62
CA THR A 95 3.28 10.62 -11.09
C THR A 95 3.18 9.88 -9.76
N LEU A 96 3.89 8.75 -9.60
CA LEU A 96 3.98 8.08 -8.30
C LEU A 96 4.77 8.90 -7.29
N ALA A 97 5.80 9.64 -7.73
CA ALA A 97 6.58 10.51 -6.85
C ALA A 97 5.72 11.58 -6.18
N LEU A 98 4.75 12.18 -6.90
CA LEU A 98 3.79 13.13 -6.31
C LEU A 98 2.97 12.53 -5.17
N LEU A 99 2.66 11.23 -5.23
CA LEU A 99 1.96 10.56 -4.14
C LEU A 99 2.81 10.49 -2.86
N TYR A 100 4.14 10.54 -2.98
CA TYR A 100 5.03 10.52 -1.82
C TYR A 100 5.00 11.80 -0.97
N GLU A 101 4.38 12.86 -1.47
CA GLU A 101 4.12 14.10 -0.72
C GLU A 101 2.83 14.05 0.10
N LEU A 102 1.94 13.09 -0.21
CA LEU A 102 0.77 12.83 0.63
C LEU A 102 1.12 12.09 1.91
N ASP A 103 0.29 12.27 2.94
CA ASP A 103 0.32 11.42 4.12
C ASP A 103 0.09 9.94 3.76
N ASP A 104 0.57 9.02 4.60
CA ASP A 104 0.62 7.59 4.28
C ASP A 104 -0.77 6.99 4.01
N GLU A 105 -1.79 7.46 4.73
CA GLU A 105 -3.15 6.95 4.60
C GLU A 105 -3.82 7.45 3.31
N LEU A 106 -3.63 8.73 2.98
CA LEU A 106 -4.14 9.34 1.75
C LEU A 106 -3.42 8.81 0.52
N ARG A 107 -2.09 8.69 0.57
CA ARG A 107 -1.26 8.13 -0.51
C ARG A 107 -1.76 6.77 -0.97
N ARG A 108 -1.94 5.86 -0.01
CA ARG A 108 -2.39 4.49 -0.31
C ARG A 108 -3.82 4.49 -0.87
N LEU A 109 -4.69 5.35 -0.35
CA LEU A 109 -6.05 5.48 -0.88
C LEU A 109 -6.05 5.96 -2.33
N VAL A 110 -5.25 6.97 -2.66
CA VAL A 110 -5.11 7.47 -4.03
C VAL A 110 -4.53 6.40 -4.95
N TYR A 111 -3.48 5.68 -4.51
CA TYR A 111 -2.92 4.58 -5.29
C TYR A 111 -3.95 3.51 -5.62
N LEU A 112 -4.69 3.02 -4.61
CA LEU A 112 -5.69 1.97 -4.84
C LEU A 112 -6.80 2.41 -5.80
N VAL A 113 -7.22 3.68 -5.74
CA VAL A 113 -8.30 4.18 -6.59
C VAL A 113 -7.82 4.43 -8.02
N TYR A 114 -6.70 5.14 -8.20
CA TYR A 114 -6.29 5.64 -9.51
C TYR A 114 -5.32 4.73 -10.25
N TYR A 115 -4.40 4.06 -9.54
CA TYR A 115 -3.45 3.12 -10.15
C TYR A 115 -4.01 1.71 -10.25
N GLU A 116 -4.69 1.24 -9.19
CA GLU A 116 -5.17 -0.14 -9.13
C GLU A 116 -6.62 -0.32 -9.58
N GLY A 117 -7.37 0.78 -9.73
CA GLY A 117 -8.74 0.80 -10.24
C GLY A 117 -9.82 0.39 -9.23
N TYR A 118 -9.51 0.35 -7.94
CA TYR A 118 -10.48 -0.05 -6.91
C TYR A 118 -11.54 1.03 -6.68
N ARG A 119 -12.78 0.58 -6.51
CA ARG A 119 -13.89 1.43 -6.07
C ARG A 119 -13.83 1.62 -4.56
N ILE A 120 -14.31 2.77 -4.09
CA ILE A 120 -14.34 3.09 -2.66
C ILE A 120 -15.08 2.04 -1.83
N ASN A 121 -16.15 1.44 -2.36
CA ASN A 121 -16.90 0.40 -1.66
C ASN A 121 -16.14 -0.94 -1.55
N GLU A 122 -15.18 -1.20 -2.43
CA GLU A 122 -14.30 -2.37 -2.35
C GLU A 122 -13.25 -2.14 -1.27
N ILE A 123 -12.61 -0.97 -1.28
CA ILE A 123 -11.62 -0.57 -0.26
C ILE A 123 -12.27 -0.51 1.14
N ALA A 124 -13.49 0.03 1.24
CA ALA A 124 -14.27 0.06 2.49
C ALA A 124 -14.48 -1.33 3.07
N ARG A 125 -14.86 -2.30 2.22
CA ARG A 125 -15.05 -3.70 2.62
C ARG A 125 -13.73 -4.36 3.01
N MET A 126 -12.65 -4.07 2.28
CA MET A 126 -11.31 -4.59 2.55
C MET A 126 -10.74 -4.09 3.89
N ASP A 127 -10.94 -2.81 4.21
CA ASP A 127 -10.38 -2.20 5.42
C ASP A 127 -11.35 -2.24 6.62
N GLY A 128 -12.63 -2.57 6.43
CA GLY A 128 -13.67 -2.49 7.46
C GLY A 128 -14.00 -1.04 7.87
N ILE A 129 -13.86 -0.08 6.95
CA ILE A 129 -14.06 1.36 7.18
C ILE A 129 -15.30 1.82 6.42
N ASN A 130 -16.04 2.81 6.96
CA ASN A 130 -17.19 3.39 6.28
C ASN A 130 -16.79 4.05 4.94
N GLU A 131 -17.55 3.79 3.88
CA GLU A 131 -17.34 4.42 2.57
C GLU A 131 -17.37 5.95 2.63
N SER A 132 -18.20 6.55 3.48
CA SER A 132 -18.26 8.01 3.64
C SER A 132 -16.91 8.56 4.13
N THR A 133 -16.29 7.89 5.10
CA THR A 133 -14.95 8.23 5.61
C THR A 133 -13.91 8.16 4.50
N LEU A 134 -13.93 7.10 3.68
CA LEU A 134 -13.01 6.98 2.55
C LEU A 134 -13.26 8.03 1.47
N ARG A 135 -14.51 8.38 1.17
CA ARG A 135 -14.83 9.48 0.22
C ARG A 135 -14.28 10.82 0.72
N SER A 136 -14.45 11.14 1.99
CA SER A 136 -13.92 12.37 2.59
C SER A 136 -12.39 12.40 2.57
N ARG A 137 -11.73 11.27 2.87
CA ARG A 137 -10.27 11.14 2.77
C ARG A 137 -9.79 11.32 1.34
N LEU A 138 -10.44 10.68 0.37
CA LEU A 138 -10.07 10.82 -1.04
C LEU A 138 -10.26 12.28 -1.52
N ALA A 139 -11.31 12.97 -1.08
CA ALA A 139 -11.49 14.39 -1.38
C ALA A 139 -10.34 15.24 -0.85
N ARG A 140 -9.94 15.03 0.41
CA ARG A 140 -8.79 15.69 1.02
C ARG A 140 -7.48 15.39 0.28
N ALA A 141 -7.28 14.14 -0.13
CA ALA A 141 -6.09 13.75 -0.89
C ALA A 141 -6.00 14.50 -2.22
N ARG A 142 -7.12 14.65 -2.94
CA ARG A 142 -7.16 15.43 -4.19
C ARG A 142 -6.85 16.91 -3.96
N GLU A 143 -7.36 17.48 -2.88
CA GLU A 143 -7.08 18.88 -2.53
C GLU A 143 -5.59 19.09 -2.24
N GLN A 144 -4.95 18.18 -1.50
CA GLN A 144 -3.51 18.22 -1.27
C GLN A 144 -2.71 18.08 -2.57
N LEU A 145 -3.05 17.10 -3.42
CA LEU A 145 -2.37 16.93 -4.71
C LEU A 145 -2.51 18.18 -5.59
N LYS A 146 -3.70 18.80 -5.60
CA LYS A 146 -3.92 20.04 -6.34
C LYS A 146 -2.98 21.15 -5.87
N LEU A 147 -2.84 21.35 -4.56
CA LEU A 147 -1.92 22.36 -4.00
C LEU A 147 -0.47 22.06 -4.38
N ILE A 148 -0.03 20.81 -4.27
CA ILE A 148 1.34 20.39 -4.64
C ILE A 148 1.60 20.70 -6.13
N MET A 149 0.65 20.40 -7.01
CA MET A 149 0.78 20.65 -8.45
C MET A 149 0.71 22.15 -8.82
N GLU A 150 0.05 22.97 -8.01
CA GLU A 150 -0.01 24.43 -8.19
C GLU A 150 1.25 25.14 -7.67
N GLU A 151 1.93 24.59 -6.66
CA GLU A 151 3.20 25.13 -6.11
C GLU A 151 4.42 24.81 -6.98
N GLU A 152 4.34 23.79 -7.85
CA GLU A 152 5.38 23.45 -8.83
C GLU A 152 5.31 24.28 -10.14
N GLN A 153 4.34 25.20 -10.27
CA GLN A 153 4.18 26.12 -11.41
C GLN A 153 4.70 27.53 -11.10
#